data_AF-A0AAW1UPS3-F1
#
_entry.id   AF-A0AAW1UPS3-F1
#
_cell.length_a   1.000
_cell.length_b   1.000
_cell.length_c   1.000
_cell.angle_alpha   90.00
_cell.angle_beta   90.00
_cell.angle_gamma   90.00
#
_symmetry.space_group_name_H-M   'P 1'
#
loop_
_entity.id
_entity.type
_entity.pdbx_description
1 polymer ?
#
loop_
_entity_poly.entity_id
_entity_poly.type
_entity_poly.pdbx_seq_one_letter_code
_entity_poly.pdbx_strand_id
1 'polypeptide(L)'
;MVNISTFLVFLTLNFRYYLCAPSLGSDQDIWSDFGGGNNSFGAFGVPEDNSRLPRVLNFFPVPVEEECLSTDGRRRGICMNVYECRIQGGKSHGKCALGFGVCCVFTATCNQEIFNNLTYFVSPDFPDLTKAMTSCNLTVKKIDEEIAQIRLDFIHFNLGQPNRRTGVCEQDVFIMSGDDSRELKLCGLNSGQHIYFDVDSIRNPIQINMKLNRRAVSRLWEVIVTQIPFAQRAPTGCLQYHVGSRGIVQTMNFADNGRHLADQDYNICMRQEEGMCSIAYEPCHENSFRIAPNNNGTRRPALEDDSEGSGGGGLSRSFRECVDRIVLPCDNEDLIMLGGNGPGSCNMIHCGETLCPDGESPCRIESSSIPFTIGIHFEGNAREAPADENLGMCLLYEQLPCN
;
A
#
# COMPACT_ATOMS: atom_id res chain seq x y z
N MET A 1 -19.65 66.56 -24.78
CA MET A 1 -18.69 65.45 -24.79
C MET A 1 -19.15 64.47 -23.71
N VAL A 2 -19.65 63.24 -23.96
CA VAL A 2 -19.67 62.40 -25.19
C VAL A 2 -18.24 62.11 -25.68
N ASN A 3 -17.72 60.86 -25.77
CA ASN A 3 -18.21 59.50 -25.46
C ASN A 3 -16.98 58.54 -25.34
N ILE A 4 -16.99 57.23 -25.00
CA ILE A 4 -18.00 56.16 -24.71
C ILE A 4 -17.32 55.03 -23.87
N SER A 5 -17.99 53.88 -23.64
CA SER A 5 -17.42 52.55 -23.27
C SER A 5 -16.97 52.28 -21.81
N THR A 6 -17.20 51.10 -21.21
CA THR A 6 -18.01 49.92 -21.60
C THR A 6 -18.62 49.25 -20.34
N PHE A 7 -19.85 48.72 -20.44
CA PHE A 7 -20.42 47.82 -19.43
C PHE A 7 -19.78 46.43 -19.47
N LEU A 8 -19.65 45.76 -18.33
CA LEU A 8 -19.36 44.33 -18.25
C LEU A 8 -20.45 43.66 -17.39
N VAL A 9 -21.27 42.83 -18.04
CA VAL A 9 -22.45 42.16 -17.45
C VAL A 9 -22.09 40.71 -17.11
N PHE A 10 -22.60 40.23 -15.96
CA PHE A 10 -22.45 38.84 -15.54
C PHE A 10 -23.02 37.86 -16.59
N LEU A 11 -22.26 36.81 -16.90
CA LEU A 11 -22.67 35.78 -17.86
C LEU A 11 -22.54 34.38 -17.24
N THR A 12 -23.62 33.93 -16.61
CA THR A 12 -23.73 32.62 -15.96
C THR A 12 -24.12 31.53 -16.95
N LEU A 13 -23.11 30.82 -17.49
CA LEU A 13 -23.33 29.73 -18.45
C LEU A 13 -23.95 28.49 -17.79
N ASN A 14 -25.27 28.38 -17.88
CA ASN A 14 -26.02 27.16 -17.59
C ASN A 14 -25.88 26.18 -18.78
N PHE A 15 -25.04 25.15 -18.65
CA PHE A 15 -25.06 24.03 -19.59
C PHE A 15 -26.20 23.05 -19.24
N ARG A 16 -27.29 23.12 -20.01
CA ARG A 16 -28.31 22.06 -20.01
C ARG A 16 -27.81 20.86 -20.81
N TYR A 17 -27.77 19.70 -20.18
CA TYR A 17 -27.65 18.42 -20.90
C TYR A 17 -28.91 18.19 -21.75
N TYR A 18 -28.72 17.94 -23.05
CA TYR A 18 -29.76 17.41 -23.91
C TYR A 18 -29.73 15.87 -23.86
N LEU A 19 -30.77 15.27 -23.30
CA LEU A 19 -31.04 13.84 -23.45
C LEU A 19 -31.48 13.59 -24.90
N CYS A 20 -30.80 12.67 -25.59
CA CYS A 20 -31.22 12.19 -26.90
C CYS A 20 -31.65 10.72 -26.75
N ALA A 21 -32.94 10.44 -26.91
CA ALA A 21 -33.49 9.09 -26.79
C ALA A 21 -33.45 8.36 -28.14
N PRO A 22 -33.09 7.07 -28.19
CA PRO A 22 -33.12 6.29 -29.42
C PRO A 22 -34.56 5.94 -29.80
N SER A 23 -35.03 6.46 -30.94
CA SER A 23 -36.23 5.97 -31.60
C SER A 23 -35.96 4.63 -32.29
N LEU A 24 -36.81 3.62 -32.08
CA LEU A 24 -36.70 2.36 -32.82
C LEU A 24 -36.94 2.60 -34.32
N GLY A 25 -36.00 2.13 -35.15
CA GLY A 25 -36.20 1.89 -36.59
C GLY A 25 -36.18 0.37 -36.82
N SER A 26 -37.13 -0.14 -37.60
CA SER A 26 -37.30 -1.59 -37.83
C SER A 26 -36.30 -2.15 -38.84
N ASP A 27 -36.01 -3.45 -38.71
CA ASP A 27 -35.29 -4.24 -39.72
C ASP A 27 -35.98 -4.18 -41.10
N GLN A 28 -35.16 -4.20 -42.17
CA GLN A 28 -35.59 -4.74 -43.46
C GLN A 28 -34.39 -5.22 -44.29
N ASP A 29 -34.46 -6.47 -44.76
CA ASP A 29 -33.36 -7.17 -45.41
C ASP A 29 -33.02 -6.65 -46.82
N ILE A 30 -31.74 -6.67 -47.17
CA ILE A 30 -31.22 -6.30 -48.50
C ILE A 30 -30.68 -7.55 -49.22
N TRP A 31 -31.58 -8.39 -49.76
CA TRP A 31 -31.25 -9.42 -50.77
C TRP A 31 -32.47 -9.72 -51.67
N SER A 32 -32.54 -9.09 -52.84
CA SER A 32 -33.35 -9.56 -53.98
C SER A 32 -32.79 -9.04 -55.30
N ASP A 33 -32.95 -9.80 -56.38
CA ASP A 33 -32.02 -9.80 -57.52
C ASP A 33 -32.62 -9.31 -58.86
N PHE A 34 -31.75 -9.03 -59.84
CA PHE A 34 -31.98 -8.79 -61.29
C PHE A 34 -33.33 -8.23 -61.83
N GLY A 35 -33.27 -7.15 -62.65
CA GLY A 35 -34.39 -6.81 -63.55
C GLY A 35 -34.29 -5.46 -64.30
N GLY A 36 -33.63 -5.42 -65.46
CA GLY A 36 -33.24 -4.17 -66.15
C GLY A 36 -34.34 -3.25 -66.69
N GLY A 37 -33.95 -2.00 -67.00
CA GLY A 37 -34.80 -0.99 -67.64
C GLY A 37 -34.01 0.27 -68.01
N ASN A 38 -34.06 0.69 -69.28
CA ASN A 38 -33.38 1.90 -69.76
C ASN A 38 -34.11 3.18 -69.34
N ASN A 39 -33.37 4.24 -69.01
CA ASN A 39 -33.57 5.56 -69.62
C ASN A 39 -32.37 6.49 -69.38
N SER A 40 -32.16 7.43 -70.31
CA SER A 40 -30.98 8.30 -70.37
C SER A 40 -31.33 9.78 -70.21
N PHE A 41 -30.74 10.42 -69.19
CA PHE A 41 -30.48 11.87 -69.16
C PHE A 41 -29.14 12.09 -68.42
N GLY A 42 -28.42 13.17 -68.73
CA GLY A 42 -26.97 13.22 -68.49
C GLY A 42 -26.43 14.45 -67.77
N ALA A 43 -25.15 14.32 -67.38
CA ALA A 43 -24.19 15.35 -67.00
C ALA A 43 -24.55 16.33 -65.86
N PHE A 44 -23.87 16.19 -64.72
CA PHE A 44 -22.79 17.09 -64.30
C PHE A 44 -21.86 16.33 -63.33
N GLY A 45 -20.60 16.78 -63.15
CA GLY A 45 -19.57 15.96 -62.49
C GLY A 45 -18.83 16.65 -61.35
N VAL A 46 -18.35 15.85 -60.41
CA VAL A 46 -17.36 16.19 -59.38
C VAL A 46 -16.36 15.03 -59.29
N PRO A 47 -15.04 15.26 -59.37
CA PRO A 47 -14.05 14.22 -59.08
C PRO A 47 -13.82 14.13 -57.57
N GLU A 48 -14.45 13.16 -56.90
CA GLU A 48 -14.09 12.84 -55.51
C GLU A 48 -12.73 12.13 -55.47
N ASP A 49 -11.71 12.84 -54.98
CA ASP A 49 -10.41 12.26 -54.64
C ASP A 49 -10.61 11.21 -53.54
N ASN A 50 -10.49 9.93 -53.88
CA ASN A 50 -10.81 8.81 -53.00
C ASN A 50 -9.65 8.51 -52.02
N SER A 51 -9.10 9.55 -51.41
CA SER A 51 -8.05 9.50 -50.38
C SER A 51 -8.61 8.95 -49.06
N ARG A 52 -8.89 7.64 -49.06
CA ARG A 52 -9.35 6.86 -47.91
C ARG A 52 -8.28 6.81 -46.81
N LEU A 53 -8.22 7.88 -46.01
CA LEU A 53 -7.49 7.89 -44.75
C LEU A 53 -7.90 6.67 -43.92
N PRO A 54 -6.95 5.81 -43.49
CA PRO A 54 -7.27 4.60 -42.74
C PRO A 54 -7.80 4.97 -41.37
N ARG A 55 -9.13 5.01 -41.23
CA ARG A 55 -9.81 5.17 -39.94
C ARG A 55 -9.60 3.90 -39.13
N VAL A 56 -8.60 3.93 -38.24
CA VAL A 56 -8.43 2.90 -37.20
C VAL A 56 -9.66 2.97 -36.30
N LEU A 57 -10.59 2.04 -36.50
CA LEU A 57 -11.77 1.92 -35.66
C LEU A 57 -11.34 1.34 -34.31
N ASN A 58 -11.30 2.19 -33.27
CA ASN A 58 -10.95 1.77 -31.93
C ASN A 58 -12.13 1.00 -31.30
N PHE A 59 -12.17 -0.31 -31.56
CA PHE A 59 -13.29 -1.19 -31.19
C PHE A 59 -13.30 -1.64 -29.72
N PHE A 60 -12.41 -1.13 -28.88
CA PHE A 60 -12.43 -1.41 -27.46
C PHE A 60 -13.53 -0.56 -26.79
N PRO A 61 -14.50 -1.18 -26.07
CA PRO A 61 -15.36 -0.42 -25.16
C PRO A 61 -14.51 0.23 -24.06
N VAL A 62 -15.07 1.23 -23.37
CA VAL A 62 -14.40 1.99 -22.29
C VAL A 62 -13.62 1.03 -21.38
N PRO A 63 -12.29 1.22 -21.21
CA PRO A 63 -11.43 0.18 -20.68
C PRO A 63 -11.77 -0.13 -19.23
N VAL A 64 -12.31 -1.32 -19.01
CA VAL A 64 -12.01 -2.08 -17.80
C VAL A 64 -10.56 -2.52 -17.98
N GLU A 65 -9.64 -1.90 -17.23
CA GLU A 65 -8.21 -2.26 -17.25
C GLU A 65 -8.02 -3.69 -16.68
N GLU A 66 -8.18 -4.69 -17.54
CA GLU A 66 -8.06 -6.10 -17.16
C GLU A 66 -6.59 -6.42 -16.83
N GLU A 67 -6.30 -6.74 -15.57
CA GLU A 67 -5.00 -7.28 -15.19
C GLU A 67 -4.74 -8.60 -15.92
N CYS A 68 -3.53 -8.74 -16.46
CA CYS A 68 -3.09 -9.91 -17.20
C CYS A 68 -1.80 -10.47 -16.60
N LEU A 69 -1.58 -11.78 -16.77
CA LEU A 69 -0.31 -12.42 -16.40
C LEU A 69 0.63 -12.50 -17.62
N SER A 70 1.90 -12.18 -17.42
CA SER A 70 2.99 -12.42 -18.38
C SER A 70 3.08 -13.91 -18.75
N THR A 71 3.49 -14.20 -19.98
CA THR A 71 3.74 -15.57 -20.46
C THR A 71 4.86 -16.30 -19.70
N ASP A 72 5.70 -15.58 -18.95
CA ASP A 72 6.70 -16.17 -18.06
C ASP A 72 6.18 -16.46 -16.63
N GLY A 73 4.94 -16.09 -16.33
CA GLY A 73 4.28 -16.29 -15.04
C GLY A 73 4.77 -15.40 -13.89
N ARG A 74 5.78 -14.55 -14.08
CA ARG A 74 6.39 -13.77 -12.98
C ARG A 74 5.75 -12.41 -12.74
N ARG A 75 5.37 -11.71 -13.82
CA ARG A 75 4.86 -10.33 -13.74
C ARG A 75 3.42 -10.27 -14.20
N ARG A 76 2.58 -9.58 -13.43
CA ARG A 76 1.30 -9.03 -13.88
C ARG A 76 1.55 -7.79 -14.75
N GLY A 77 0.60 -7.46 -15.61
CA GLY A 77 0.55 -6.25 -16.42
C GLY A 77 -0.90 -5.85 -16.68
N ILE A 78 -1.12 -4.87 -17.57
CA ILE A 78 -2.46 -4.42 -17.97
C ILE A 78 -2.72 -4.86 -19.43
N CYS A 79 -3.91 -5.39 -19.71
CA CYS A 79 -4.29 -5.80 -21.06
C CYS A 79 -4.63 -4.58 -21.92
N MET A 80 -3.89 -4.37 -23.01
CA MET A 80 -4.08 -3.22 -23.91
C MET A 80 -3.58 -3.47 -25.33
N ASN A 81 -3.74 -2.48 -26.21
CA ASN A 81 -3.28 -2.55 -27.60
C ASN A 81 -1.74 -2.51 -27.67
N VAL A 82 -1.14 -3.23 -28.64
CA VAL A 82 0.31 -3.26 -28.91
C VAL A 82 0.87 -1.84 -29.12
N TYR A 83 0.13 -1.00 -29.85
CA TYR A 83 0.55 0.37 -30.13
C TYR A 83 0.54 1.25 -28.87
N GLU A 84 -0.50 1.10 -28.05
CA GLU A 84 -0.70 1.84 -26.81
C GLU A 84 0.36 1.48 -25.76
N CYS A 85 0.55 0.19 -25.52
CA CYS A 85 1.61 -0.33 -24.65
C CYS A 85 2.99 0.26 -24.99
N ARG A 86 3.32 0.31 -26.29
CA ARG A 86 4.58 0.86 -26.78
C ARG A 86 4.68 2.38 -26.61
N ILE A 87 3.58 3.12 -26.77
CA ILE A 87 3.54 4.58 -26.60
C ILE A 87 3.63 4.98 -25.12
N GLN A 88 3.00 4.20 -24.23
CA GLN A 88 3.09 4.36 -22.77
C GLN A 88 4.42 3.86 -22.17
N GLY A 89 5.35 3.37 -22.99
CA GLY A 89 6.70 2.94 -22.58
C GLY A 89 6.80 1.52 -22.00
N GLY A 90 5.72 0.74 -22.04
CA GLY A 90 5.67 -0.64 -21.57
C GLY A 90 6.20 -1.65 -22.59
N LYS A 91 6.28 -2.91 -22.15
CA LYS A 91 6.71 -4.05 -22.97
C LYS A 91 5.60 -5.10 -23.08
N SER A 92 5.41 -5.67 -24.27
CA SER A 92 4.46 -6.75 -24.51
C SER A 92 5.01 -8.10 -24.04
N HIS A 93 4.36 -8.70 -23.05
CA HIS A 93 4.79 -9.92 -22.35
C HIS A 93 3.83 -11.12 -22.55
N GLY A 94 2.82 -10.98 -23.41
CA GLY A 94 1.87 -12.05 -23.71
C GLY A 94 0.72 -11.58 -24.58
N LYS A 95 -0.24 -12.46 -24.85
CA LYS A 95 -1.54 -12.14 -25.44
C LYS A 95 -2.61 -12.10 -24.35
N CYS A 96 -3.57 -11.20 -24.46
CA CYS A 96 -4.73 -11.08 -23.56
C CYS A 96 -5.99 -10.77 -24.39
N ALA A 97 -7.17 -10.67 -23.76
CA ALA A 97 -8.45 -10.46 -24.43
C ALA A 97 -8.63 -11.37 -25.68
N LEU A 98 -8.54 -12.69 -25.49
CA LEU A 98 -8.59 -13.72 -26.55
C LEU A 98 -7.57 -13.57 -27.71
N GLY A 99 -6.57 -12.69 -27.57
CA GLY A 99 -5.57 -12.39 -28.59
C GLY A 99 -5.76 -11.06 -29.32
N PHE A 100 -6.78 -10.26 -28.97
CA PHE A 100 -6.96 -8.90 -29.47
C PHE A 100 -6.04 -7.88 -28.79
N GLY A 101 -5.59 -8.16 -27.57
CA GLY A 101 -4.64 -7.35 -26.81
C GLY A 101 -3.32 -8.07 -26.52
N VAL A 102 -2.34 -7.30 -26.03
CA VAL A 102 -1.12 -7.83 -25.42
C VAL A 102 -1.05 -7.47 -23.95
N CYS A 103 -0.45 -8.35 -23.16
CA CYS A 103 -0.21 -8.06 -21.75
C CYS A 103 0.95 -7.08 -21.63
N CYS A 104 0.68 -5.85 -21.21
CA CYS A 104 1.67 -4.79 -21.13
C CYS A 104 2.25 -4.68 -19.72
N VAL A 105 3.57 -4.80 -19.60
CA VAL A 105 4.29 -4.66 -18.33
C VAL A 105 5.13 -3.39 -18.36
N PHE A 106 4.91 -2.50 -17.40
CA PHE A 106 5.69 -1.28 -17.20
C PHE A 106 6.87 -1.55 -16.26
N THR A 107 8.08 -1.16 -16.66
CA THR A 107 9.31 -1.38 -15.87
C THR A 107 10.10 -0.09 -15.80
N ALA A 108 10.45 0.37 -14.61
CA ALA A 108 11.23 1.58 -14.38
C ALA A 108 12.46 1.32 -13.49
N THR A 109 13.50 2.09 -13.75
CA THR A 109 14.77 2.08 -13.01
C THR A 109 15.07 3.46 -12.42
N CYS A 110 16.26 3.62 -11.85
CA CYS A 110 16.73 4.87 -11.29
C CYS A 110 16.71 6.06 -12.28
N ASN A 111 16.39 7.23 -11.73
CA ASN A 111 16.31 8.54 -12.39
C ASN A 111 15.28 8.60 -13.52
N GLN A 112 14.21 7.81 -13.40
CA GLN A 112 13.06 7.82 -14.30
C GLN A 112 11.79 8.37 -13.60
N GLU A 113 10.79 8.65 -14.42
CA GLU A 113 9.46 9.10 -14.00
C GLU A 113 8.42 8.06 -14.46
N ILE A 114 7.44 7.78 -13.59
CA ILE A 114 6.34 6.86 -13.88
C ILE A 114 4.99 7.55 -13.64
N PHE A 115 4.01 7.15 -14.45
CA PHE A 115 2.63 7.65 -14.41
C PHE A 115 1.60 6.52 -14.61
N ASN A 116 1.95 5.44 -15.32
CA ASN A 116 1.08 4.26 -15.47
C ASN A 116 0.86 3.53 -14.13
N ASN A 117 -0.29 2.88 -13.99
CA ASN A 117 -0.54 1.96 -12.89
C ASN A 117 0.26 0.64 -13.08
N LEU A 118 0.41 -0.14 -12.01
CA LEU A 118 1.09 -1.46 -12.00
C LEU A 118 2.51 -1.41 -12.62
N THR A 119 3.35 -0.48 -12.15
CA THR A 119 4.72 -0.30 -12.66
C THR A 119 5.77 -0.93 -11.75
N TYR A 120 6.66 -1.77 -12.30
CA TYR A 120 7.74 -2.44 -11.57
C TYR A 120 8.95 -1.51 -11.45
N PHE A 121 9.24 -1.04 -10.24
CA PHE A 121 10.49 -0.37 -9.91
C PHE A 121 11.58 -1.41 -9.57
N VAL A 122 12.62 -1.48 -10.40
CA VAL A 122 13.70 -2.48 -10.28
C VAL A 122 15.07 -1.84 -10.13
N SER A 123 16.02 -2.58 -9.54
CA SER A 123 17.43 -2.17 -9.53
C SER A 123 18.02 -2.12 -10.96
N PRO A 124 18.96 -1.20 -11.27
CA PRO A 124 19.48 -1.03 -12.64
C PRO A 124 20.07 -2.28 -13.27
N ASP A 125 20.69 -3.14 -12.45
CA ASP A 125 21.35 -4.37 -12.88
C ASP A 125 20.41 -5.60 -12.83
N PHE A 126 19.12 -5.43 -12.48
CA PHE A 126 18.19 -6.55 -12.23
C PHE A 126 18.14 -7.55 -13.41
N PRO A 127 18.29 -8.88 -13.17
CA PRO A 127 18.22 -9.57 -11.87
C PRO A 127 19.54 -9.67 -11.10
N ASP A 128 20.65 -9.11 -11.59
CA ASP A 128 21.94 -9.13 -10.91
C ASP A 128 22.00 -8.11 -9.74
N LEU A 129 22.96 -8.35 -8.83
CA LEU A 129 23.12 -7.61 -7.59
C LEU A 129 23.87 -6.28 -7.78
N THR A 130 23.16 -5.16 -7.61
CA THR A 130 23.74 -3.80 -7.73
C THR A 130 24.69 -3.47 -6.58
N LYS A 131 25.97 -3.23 -6.90
CA LYS A 131 27.06 -3.03 -5.91
C LYS A 131 27.71 -1.65 -5.89
N ALA A 132 27.58 -0.86 -6.96
CA ALA A 132 28.39 0.36 -7.17
C ALA A 132 27.64 1.71 -7.01
N MET A 133 26.31 1.67 -6.81
CA MET A 133 25.47 2.87 -6.82
C MET A 133 25.32 3.51 -5.43
N THR A 134 25.28 4.85 -5.40
CA THR A 134 25.13 5.66 -4.16
C THR A 134 23.73 6.24 -3.94
N SER A 135 22.95 6.40 -5.00
CA SER A 135 21.64 7.04 -4.94
C SER A 135 20.81 6.64 -6.15
N CYS A 136 19.52 6.38 -5.95
CA CYS A 136 18.59 6.02 -7.00
C CYS A 136 17.21 6.64 -6.72
N ASN A 137 16.76 7.49 -7.64
CA ASN A 137 15.52 8.25 -7.50
C ASN A 137 14.45 7.69 -8.45
N LEU A 138 13.19 7.74 -8.07
CA LEU A 138 12.04 7.47 -8.94
C LEU A 138 10.97 8.53 -8.63
N THR A 139 10.54 9.25 -9.67
CA THR A 139 9.40 10.17 -9.57
C THR A 139 8.11 9.43 -9.93
N VAL A 140 7.13 9.46 -9.04
CA VAL A 140 5.78 8.94 -9.29
C VAL A 140 4.82 10.11 -9.46
N LYS A 141 4.26 10.29 -10.65
CA LYS A 141 3.13 11.18 -10.89
C LYS A 141 1.83 10.40 -10.72
N LYS A 142 0.82 11.04 -10.12
CA LYS A 142 -0.54 10.51 -10.10
C LYS A 142 -1.06 10.36 -11.55
N ILE A 143 -1.74 9.26 -11.85
CA ILE A 143 -2.44 9.05 -13.13
C ILE A 143 -3.69 9.94 -13.25
N ASP A 144 -4.33 10.23 -12.11
CA ASP A 144 -5.53 11.07 -11.98
C ASP A 144 -5.49 11.84 -10.63
N GLU A 145 -6.27 12.92 -10.49
CA GLU A 145 -6.38 13.64 -9.22
C GLU A 145 -7.09 12.81 -8.13
N GLU A 146 -7.98 11.87 -8.50
CA GLU A 146 -8.70 10.96 -7.57
C GLU A 146 -7.82 9.87 -6.92
N ILE A 147 -6.52 9.80 -7.24
CA ILE A 147 -5.58 8.88 -6.59
C ILE A 147 -5.32 9.31 -5.15
N ALA A 148 -5.87 8.53 -4.21
CA ALA A 148 -5.79 8.78 -2.77
C ALA A 148 -4.60 8.09 -2.10
N GLN A 149 -4.14 6.95 -2.63
CA GLN A 149 -3.06 6.15 -2.06
C GLN A 149 -2.12 5.59 -3.13
N ILE A 150 -0.86 5.41 -2.76
CA ILE A 150 0.09 4.54 -3.48
C ILE A 150 0.32 3.29 -2.63
N ARG A 151 0.11 2.12 -3.21
CA ARG A 151 0.51 0.83 -2.65
C ARG A 151 1.87 0.42 -3.24
N LEU A 152 2.77 -0.05 -2.40
CA LEU A 152 4.02 -0.68 -2.79
C LEU A 152 4.03 -2.14 -2.36
N ASP A 153 4.18 -3.05 -3.32
CA ASP A 153 4.32 -4.49 -3.07
C ASP A 153 5.79 -4.92 -3.27
N PHE A 154 6.44 -5.34 -2.20
CA PHE A 154 7.86 -5.71 -2.21
C PHE A 154 8.05 -7.18 -2.64
N ILE A 155 8.01 -7.48 -3.94
CA ILE A 155 8.28 -8.84 -4.47
C ILE A 155 9.68 -9.29 -4.02
N HIS A 156 10.67 -8.45 -4.33
CA HIS A 156 12.03 -8.58 -3.86
C HIS A 156 12.44 -7.24 -3.25
N PHE A 157 12.92 -7.24 -2.02
CA PHE A 157 13.45 -6.04 -1.36
C PHE A 157 14.49 -6.43 -0.32
N ASN A 158 15.75 -6.20 -0.65
CA ASN A 158 16.91 -6.46 0.20
C ASN A 158 17.91 -5.29 0.09
N LEU A 159 18.00 -4.51 1.16
CA LEU A 159 18.95 -3.42 1.37
C LEU A 159 19.86 -3.73 2.57
N GLY A 160 20.88 -2.88 2.79
CA GLY A 160 21.65 -2.92 4.04
C GLY A 160 20.74 -2.88 5.29
N GLN A 161 21.07 -3.72 6.27
CA GLN A 161 20.41 -3.78 7.57
C GLN A 161 20.64 -2.47 8.38
N PRO A 162 19.72 -2.11 9.31
CA PRO A 162 19.87 -0.94 10.19
C PRO A 162 21.08 -1.05 11.13
N ASN A 163 21.36 0.03 11.85
CA ASN A 163 22.41 0.05 12.87
C ASN A 163 22.07 -0.93 14.01
N ARG A 164 22.96 -1.91 14.25
CA ARG A 164 22.87 -2.96 15.29
C ARG A 164 22.82 -2.47 16.75
N ARG A 165 22.76 -1.16 17.00
CA ARG A 165 22.64 -0.55 18.33
C ARG A 165 21.46 0.40 18.50
N THR A 166 20.80 0.81 17.41
CA THR A 166 19.82 1.91 17.43
C THR A 166 18.64 1.72 16.48
N GLY A 167 18.57 0.63 15.71
CA GLY A 167 17.45 0.33 14.79
C GLY A 167 17.31 1.28 13.59
N VAL A 168 18.01 2.42 13.59
CA VAL A 168 17.97 3.43 12.54
C VAL A 168 18.65 2.94 11.26
N CYS A 169 17.99 3.21 10.13
CA CYS A 169 18.52 3.04 8.78
C CYS A 169 19.53 4.16 8.46
N GLU A 170 20.81 3.94 8.77
CA GLU A 170 21.89 4.94 8.54
C GLU A 170 22.64 4.80 7.20
N GLN A 171 22.73 3.57 6.65
CA GLN A 171 23.67 3.25 5.57
C GLN A 171 22.98 3.11 4.21
N ASP A 172 21.98 2.22 4.14
CA ASP A 172 21.10 2.05 3.01
C ASP A 172 19.70 2.36 3.49
N VAL A 173 18.98 3.24 2.79
CA VAL A 173 17.67 3.76 3.18
C VAL A 173 16.80 3.93 1.95
N PHE A 174 15.68 3.22 1.91
CA PHE A 174 14.54 3.61 1.08
C PHE A 174 13.81 4.74 1.80
N ILE A 175 13.57 5.85 1.10
CA ILE A 175 12.76 6.96 1.57
C ILE A 175 11.66 7.22 0.55
N MET A 176 10.42 7.34 1.00
CA MET A 176 9.28 7.78 0.19
C MET A 176 8.67 9.04 0.80
N SER A 177 8.55 10.11 0.02
CA SER A 177 7.90 11.36 0.44
C SER A 177 7.19 12.05 -0.72
N GLY A 178 6.09 12.74 -0.43
CA GLY A 178 5.38 13.59 -1.41
C GLY A 178 5.37 15.08 -1.05
N ASP A 179 5.65 15.39 0.22
CA ASP A 179 5.90 16.72 0.76
C ASP A 179 6.88 16.61 1.95
N ASP A 180 7.26 17.74 2.53
CA ASP A 180 8.20 17.81 3.66
C ASP A 180 7.59 17.36 5.02
N SER A 181 6.30 17.02 5.06
CA SER A 181 5.57 16.68 6.30
C SER A 181 5.44 15.17 6.54
N ARG A 182 5.56 14.34 5.48
CA ARG A 182 5.42 12.89 5.55
C ARG A 182 6.51 12.19 4.74
N GLU A 183 7.47 11.60 5.45
CA GLU A 183 8.45 10.67 4.89
C GLU A 183 8.33 9.29 5.54
N LEU A 184 8.39 8.23 4.73
CA LEU A 184 8.49 6.84 5.18
C LEU A 184 9.92 6.35 4.94
N LYS A 185 10.57 5.79 5.96
CA LYS A 185 11.94 5.27 5.90
C LYS A 185 11.96 3.76 6.14
N LEU A 186 12.59 3.00 5.25
CA LEU A 186 12.73 1.54 5.34
C LEU A 186 14.16 1.10 4.97
N CYS A 187 14.62 -0.02 5.53
CA CYS A 187 15.85 -0.70 5.15
C CYS A 187 15.79 -2.20 5.47
N GLY A 188 16.89 -2.93 5.25
CA GLY A 188 16.94 -4.37 5.47
C GLY A 188 16.10 -5.19 4.48
N LEU A 189 15.47 -6.26 4.97
CA LEU A 189 14.74 -7.26 4.18
C LEU A 189 13.22 -7.12 4.39
N ASN A 190 12.48 -6.76 3.34
CA ASN A 190 11.01 -6.60 3.40
C ASN A 190 10.29 -7.39 2.29
N SER A 191 10.94 -8.43 1.76
CA SER A 191 10.41 -9.22 0.64
C SER A 191 9.14 -9.99 1.07
N GLY A 192 8.09 -9.94 0.25
CA GLY A 192 6.77 -10.48 0.55
C GLY A 192 5.88 -9.60 1.43
N GLN A 193 6.35 -8.40 1.83
CA GLN A 193 5.53 -7.39 2.52
C GLN A 193 4.95 -6.36 1.55
N HIS A 194 3.96 -5.59 1.99
CA HIS A 194 3.39 -4.47 1.24
C HIS A 194 3.06 -3.30 2.17
N ILE A 195 2.98 -2.09 1.60
CA ILE A 195 2.65 -0.87 2.33
C ILE A 195 1.70 0.02 1.52
N TYR A 196 0.95 0.86 2.23
CA TYR A 196 0.06 1.89 1.72
C TYR A 196 0.54 3.27 2.19
N PHE A 197 0.68 4.22 1.26
CA PHE A 197 1.09 5.59 1.54
C PHE A 197 0.00 6.56 1.07
N ASP A 198 -0.57 7.33 2.01
CA ASP A 198 -1.62 8.33 1.72
C ASP A 198 -1.05 9.49 0.89
N VAL A 199 -1.58 9.70 -0.31
CA VAL A 199 -1.19 10.79 -1.24
C VAL A 199 -2.33 11.73 -1.61
N ASP A 200 -3.54 11.53 -1.08
CA ASP A 200 -4.77 12.29 -1.37
C ASP A 200 -4.51 13.81 -1.40
N SER A 201 -4.04 14.38 -0.28
CA SER A 201 -3.71 15.81 -0.14
C SER A 201 -2.47 16.28 -0.92
N ILE A 202 -1.67 15.37 -1.49
CA ILE A 202 -0.39 15.66 -2.11
C ILE A 202 -0.57 15.96 -3.60
N ARG A 203 -0.18 17.18 -4.00
CA ARG A 203 -0.25 17.65 -5.40
C ARG A 203 1.08 17.56 -6.16
N ASN A 204 2.19 17.42 -5.44
CA ASN A 204 3.52 17.31 -6.03
C ASN A 204 3.81 15.87 -6.46
N PRO A 205 4.70 15.64 -7.46
CA PRO A 205 5.14 14.29 -7.82
C PRO A 205 5.87 13.61 -6.66
N ILE A 206 5.38 12.45 -6.24
CA ILE A 206 5.92 11.69 -5.11
C ILE A 206 7.33 11.20 -5.47
N GLN A 207 8.26 11.32 -4.53
CA GLN A 207 9.65 10.92 -4.67
C GLN A 207 9.91 9.64 -3.89
N ILE A 208 10.41 8.62 -4.60
CA ILE A 208 11.04 7.43 -4.01
C ILE A 208 12.55 7.59 -4.16
N ASN A 209 13.27 7.56 -3.04
CA ASN A 209 14.69 7.88 -2.96
C ASN A 209 15.44 6.78 -2.18
N MET A 210 16.14 5.93 -2.92
CA MET A 210 17.08 4.95 -2.37
C MET A 210 18.43 5.64 -2.13
N LYS A 211 18.77 5.94 -0.88
CA LYS A 211 20.11 6.39 -0.46
C LYS A 211 20.94 5.15 -0.13
N LEU A 212 22.11 4.99 -0.75
CA LEU A 212 22.89 3.76 -0.68
C LEU A 212 24.36 4.03 -0.33
N ASN A 213 24.93 3.24 0.58
CA ASN A 213 26.34 3.36 0.95
C ASN A 213 27.28 2.80 -0.14
N ARG A 214 28.54 3.22 -0.17
CA ARG A 214 29.59 2.63 -1.04
C ARG A 214 30.14 1.28 -0.54
N ARG A 215 29.66 0.79 0.61
CA ARG A 215 29.95 -0.56 1.10
C ARG A 215 29.32 -1.61 0.17
N ALA A 216 30.06 -2.67 -0.13
CA ALA A 216 29.64 -3.73 -1.05
C ALA A 216 28.63 -4.70 -0.39
N VAL A 217 27.42 -4.20 -0.13
CA VAL A 217 26.26 -5.01 0.26
C VAL A 217 25.62 -5.60 -1.00
N SER A 218 25.12 -6.83 -0.91
CA SER A 218 24.33 -7.44 -1.99
C SER A 218 22.91 -6.86 -1.98
N ARG A 219 22.63 -5.92 -2.87
CA ARG A 219 21.33 -5.24 -2.97
C ARG A 219 20.52 -5.77 -4.14
N LEU A 220 19.22 -5.91 -3.94
CA LEU A 220 18.25 -6.26 -4.97
C LEU A 220 16.90 -5.66 -4.60
N TRP A 221 16.20 -5.06 -5.56
CA TRP A 221 14.79 -4.73 -5.39
C TRP A 221 14.00 -4.88 -6.69
N GLU A 222 12.75 -5.29 -6.51
CA GLU A 222 11.67 -5.33 -7.48
C GLU A 222 10.38 -5.06 -6.70
N VAL A 223 9.85 -3.86 -6.88
CA VAL A 223 8.70 -3.33 -6.15
C VAL A 223 7.61 -2.98 -7.14
N ILE A 224 6.38 -3.48 -6.97
CA ILE A 224 5.24 -2.99 -7.76
C ILE A 224 4.80 -1.66 -7.16
N VAL A 225 4.72 -0.62 -7.99
CA VAL A 225 4.05 0.64 -7.67
C VAL A 225 2.64 0.60 -8.24
N THR A 226 1.64 0.54 -7.36
CA THR A 226 0.22 0.55 -7.70
C THR A 226 -0.43 1.82 -7.17
N GLN A 227 -1.16 2.52 -8.03
CA GLN A 227 -1.91 3.72 -7.69
C GLN A 227 -3.36 3.34 -7.41
N ILE A 228 -3.91 3.81 -6.30
CA ILE A 228 -5.22 3.41 -5.79
C ILE A 228 -6.16 4.62 -5.73
N PRO A 229 -7.29 4.60 -6.48
CA PRO A 229 -8.29 5.65 -6.44
C PRO A 229 -9.06 5.63 -5.11
N PHE A 230 -9.65 6.76 -4.74
CA PHE A 230 -10.35 6.91 -3.45
C PHE A 230 -11.36 5.80 -3.13
N ALA A 231 -12.05 5.25 -4.14
CA ALA A 231 -13.05 4.18 -3.98
C ALA A 231 -12.48 2.81 -3.56
N GLN A 232 -11.17 2.56 -3.68
CA GLN A 232 -10.53 1.27 -3.39
C GLN A 232 -9.44 1.36 -2.30
N ARG A 233 -9.33 2.52 -1.63
CA ARG A 233 -8.29 2.82 -0.65
C ARG A 233 -8.38 1.97 0.62
N ALA A 234 -7.23 1.69 1.23
CA ALA A 234 -7.16 1.23 2.62
C ALA A 234 -7.69 2.33 3.58
N PRO A 235 -8.13 1.96 4.79
CA PRO A 235 -8.49 2.94 5.81
C PRO A 235 -7.31 3.89 6.11
N THR A 236 -7.61 5.16 6.37
CA THR A 236 -6.60 6.20 6.64
C THR A 236 -5.83 5.90 7.92
N GLY A 237 -4.50 6.04 7.89
CA GLY A 237 -3.63 5.73 9.04
C GLY A 237 -3.17 4.27 9.16
N CYS A 238 -3.52 3.42 8.19
CA CYS A 238 -3.03 2.04 8.06
C CYS A 238 -1.85 1.98 7.09
N LEU A 239 -0.63 1.73 7.59
CA LEU A 239 0.55 1.53 6.73
C LEU A 239 0.51 0.15 6.06
N GLN A 240 0.05 -0.87 6.78
CA GLN A 240 -0.23 -2.19 6.22
C GLN A 240 -1.73 -2.44 6.29
N TYR A 241 -2.33 -2.97 5.22
CA TYR A 241 -3.74 -3.33 5.17
C TYR A 241 -3.92 -4.72 4.56
N HIS A 242 -4.57 -5.61 5.29
CA HIS A 242 -4.76 -7.03 4.95
C HIS A 242 -6.25 -7.33 4.73
N VAL A 243 -6.54 -8.27 3.85
CA VAL A 243 -7.89 -8.71 3.47
C VAL A 243 -7.96 -10.24 3.52
N GLY A 244 -9.15 -10.78 3.75
CA GLY A 244 -9.39 -12.19 4.01
C GLY A 244 -9.40 -12.54 5.50
N SER A 245 -10.01 -13.67 5.83
CA SER A 245 -10.26 -14.07 7.21
C SER A 245 -9.03 -14.62 7.95
N ARG A 246 -8.01 -15.13 7.25
CA ARG A 246 -6.77 -15.62 7.86
C ARG A 246 -5.56 -15.16 7.07
N GLY A 247 -4.49 -14.77 7.76
CA GLY A 247 -3.23 -14.39 7.13
C GLY A 247 -2.06 -14.28 8.10
N ILE A 248 -0.93 -13.78 7.59
CA ILE A 248 0.26 -13.43 8.36
C ILE A 248 0.43 -11.92 8.31
N VAL A 249 0.75 -11.32 9.46
CA VAL A 249 1.14 -9.92 9.62
C VAL A 249 2.50 -9.86 10.31
N GLN A 250 3.35 -8.93 9.90
CA GLN A 250 4.72 -8.81 10.42
C GLN A 250 5.21 -7.37 10.40
N THR A 251 6.17 -7.06 11.26
CA THR A 251 6.86 -5.77 11.25
C THR A 251 7.84 -5.66 10.07
N MET A 252 8.07 -4.42 9.63
CA MET A 252 9.16 -4.10 8.70
C MET A 252 10.51 -4.65 9.23
N ASN A 253 11.30 -5.24 8.34
CA ASN A 253 12.58 -5.91 8.58
C ASN A 253 12.57 -7.11 9.57
N PHE A 254 11.42 -7.77 9.73
CA PHE A 254 11.34 -9.08 10.39
C PHE A 254 12.03 -10.18 9.55
N ALA A 255 13.14 -10.73 10.03
CA ALA A 255 13.92 -11.80 9.38
C ALA A 255 14.95 -12.41 10.35
N ASP A 256 15.46 -13.63 10.12
CA ASP A 256 16.38 -14.37 11.03
C ASP A 256 17.64 -13.59 11.49
N ASN A 257 18.12 -12.65 10.67
CA ASN A 257 19.25 -11.76 10.97
C ASN A 257 18.85 -10.27 10.88
N GLY A 258 17.54 -10.02 10.91
CA GLY A 258 16.89 -8.73 10.89
C GLY A 258 16.82 -8.09 12.28
N ARG A 259 16.01 -7.05 12.37
CA ARG A 259 15.73 -6.25 13.57
C ARG A 259 14.56 -5.32 13.25
N HIS A 260 13.66 -5.08 14.21
CA HIS A 260 12.62 -4.07 14.03
C HIS A 260 13.23 -2.69 13.75
N LEU A 261 12.61 -1.91 12.87
CA LEU A 261 13.15 -0.60 12.52
C LEU A 261 12.79 0.41 13.63
N ALA A 262 13.73 1.30 13.96
CA ALA A 262 13.46 2.43 14.84
C ALA A 262 12.69 3.55 14.12
N ASP A 263 12.17 4.49 14.90
CA ASP A 263 11.37 5.64 14.43
C ASP A 263 10.14 5.18 13.60
N GLN A 264 9.42 4.18 14.11
CA GLN A 264 8.23 3.62 13.47
C GLN A 264 7.00 3.83 14.35
N ASP A 265 6.03 4.58 13.83
CA ASP A 265 4.71 4.76 14.42
C ASP A 265 3.66 4.52 13.33
N TYR A 266 3.04 3.33 13.32
CA TYR A 266 2.07 2.95 12.29
C TYR A 266 1.09 1.86 12.74
N ASN A 267 -0.07 1.79 12.07
CA ASN A 267 -1.02 0.71 12.25
C ASN A 267 -0.90 -0.34 11.14
N ILE A 268 -0.96 -1.61 11.52
CA ILE A 268 -1.39 -2.71 10.66
C ILE A 268 -2.91 -2.85 10.84
N CYS A 269 -3.65 -2.98 9.75
CA CYS A 269 -5.11 -3.06 9.77
C CYS A 269 -5.61 -4.28 9.00
N MET A 270 -6.69 -4.91 9.47
CA MET A 270 -7.33 -6.04 8.81
C MET A 270 -8.76 -5.68 8.44
N ARG A 271 -9.17 -6.01 7.22
CA ARG A 271 -10.57 -5.87 6.80
C ARG A 271 -11.42 -6.89 7.52
N GLN A 272 -12.39 -6.45 8.31
CA GLN A 272 -13.45 -7.31 8.83
C GLN A 272 -14.21 -7.94 7.66
N GLU A 273 -14.19 -9.27 7.55
CA GLU A 273 -14.90 -10.01 6.52
C GLU A 273 -16.37 -10.27 6.92
N GLU A 274 -17.23 -10.54 5.95
CA GLU A 274 -18.67 -10.74 6.21
C GLU A 274 -18.92 -11.92 7.17
N GLY A 275 -19.70 -11.67 8.23
CA GLY A 275 -20.02 -12.65 9.27
C GLY A 275 -18.95 -12.83 10.36
N MET A 276 -17.84 -12.09 10.32
CA MET A 276 -16.80 -12.11 11.36
C MET A 276 -17.01 -11.01 12.40
N CYS A 277 -16.84 -11.32 13.68
CA CYS A 277 -17.03 -10.35 14.79
C CYS A 277 -15.80 -10.20 15.70
N SER A 278 -14.89 -11.17 15.74
CA SER A 278 -13.67 -11.11 16.55
C SER A 278 -12.45 -11.61 15.77
N ILE A 279 -11.26 -11.39 16.30
CA ILE A 279 -9.98 -11.77 15.70
C ILE A 279 -9.08 -12.42 16.75
N ALA A 280 -8.48 -13.55 16.38
CA ALA A 280 -7.46 -14.26 17.15
C ALA A 280 -6.08 -13.99 16.57
N TYR A 281 -5.09 -13.80 17.44
CA TYR A 281 -3.69 -13.61 17.12
C TYR A 281 -2.81 -14.69 17.76
N GLU A 282 -1.96 -15.33 16.96
CA GLU A 282 -1.04 -16.41 17.37
C GLU A 282 0.38 -16.10 16.84
N PRO A 283 1.47 -16.35 17.60
CA PRO A 283 2.83 -16.23 17.07
C PRO A 283 3.06 -17.16 15.87
N CYS A 284 3.70 -16.65 14.80
CA CYS A 284 4.11 -17.45 13.64
C CYS A 284 5.02 -18.65 14.00
N HIS A 285 5.75 -18.57 15.12
CA HIS A 285 6.56 -19.62 15.74
C HIS A 285 7.06 -19.13 17.12
N GLU A 286 7.65 -20.02 17.94
CA GLU A 286 8.10 -19.72 19.31
C GLU A 286 8.97 -18.45 19.44
N ASN A 287 9.82 -18.18 18.44
CA ASN A 287 10.73 -17.03 18.41
C ASN A 287 10.20 -15.82 17.61
N SER A 288 8.93 -15.83 17.17
CA SER A 288 8.42 -14.84 16.20
C SER A 288 7.96 -13.52 16.81
N PHE A 289 8.12 -13.34 18.12
CA PHE A 289 7.82 -12.11 18.84
C PHE A 289 8.99 -11.78 19.76
N ARG A 290 9.79 -10.77 19.42
CA ARG A 290 10.89 -10.29 20.26
C ARG A 290 11.03 -8.77 20.13
N ILE A 291 10.50 -8.07 21.14
CA ILE A 291 10.49 -6.62 21.25
C ILE A 291 10.98 -6.31 22.66
N ALA A 292 12.28 -6.08 22.82
CA ALA A 292 12.90 -6.00 24.13
C ALA A 292 12.27 -4.87 24.97
N PRO A 293 11.91 -5.12 26.24
CA PRO A 293 11.50 -4.05 27.14
C PRO A 293 12.71 -3.14 27.35
N ASN A 294 12.69 -1.94 26.78
CA ASN A 294 13.83 -1.03 26.83
C ASN A 294 14.22 -0.73 28.29
N ASN A 295 15.34 -1.33 28.71
CA ASN A 295 15.97 -1.14 30.03
C ASN A 295 16.56 0.27 30.13
N ASN A 296 15.68 1.27 30.16
CA ASN A 296 16.06 2.65 30.37
C ASN A 296 16.65 2.77 31.79
N GLY A 297 17.94 3.12 31.89
CA GLY A 297 18.76 2.91 33.09
C GLY A 297 18.30 3.64 34.35
N THR A 298 17.29 4.50 34.24
CA THR A 298 16.48 4.92 35.37
C THR A 298 15.52 3.82 35.80
N ARG A 299 15.97 3.00 36.75
CA ARG A 299 15.14 2.76 37.94
C ARG A 299 14.73 4.13 38.46
N ARG A 300 13.56 4.64 38.05
CA ARG A 300 12.81 5.57 38.91
C ARG A 300 12.81 4.89 40.27
N PRO A 301 13.33 5.51 41.34
CA PRO A 301 13.04 5.00 42.67
C PRO A 301 11.53 4.87 42.74
N ALA A 302 11.03 3.70 43.16
CA ALA A 302 9.82 3.74 43.95
C ALA A 302 10.15 4.72 45.07
N LEU A 303 9.42 5.83 45.15
CA LEU A 303 9.62 6.76 46.24
C LEU A 303 9.34 5.97 47.51
N GLU A 304 10.37 5.85 48.35
CA GLU A 304 10.23 5.37 49.72
C GLU A 304 9.50 6.50 50.46
N ASP A 305 8.19 6.55 50.24
CA ASP A 305 7.25 7.43 50.93
C ASP A 305 7.08 6.85 52.33
N ASP A 306 8.04 7.17 53.21
CA ASP A 306 8.01 6.93 54.66
C ASP A 306 6.88 7.76 55.29
N SER A 307 5.66 7.34 54.99
CA SER A 307 4.40 8.00 55.32
C SER A 307 3.55 7.02 56.11
N GLU A 308 3.62 7.12 57.44
CA GLU A 308 2.79 6.35 58.38
C GLU A 308 1.31 6.77 58.28
N GLY A 309 0.66 6.42 57.16
CA GLY A 309 -0.70 6.82 56.79
C GLY A 309 -1.65 5.65 56.64
N SER A 310 -2.44 5.36 57.69
CA SER A 310 -3.40 4.25 57.66
C SER A 310 -4.68 4.58 56.87
N GLY A 311 -4.74 4.19 55.60
CA GLY A 311 -6.02 4.02 54.88
C GLY A 311 -5.96 4.22 53.36
N GLY A 312 -6.56 3.28 52.62
CA GLY A 312 -6.78 3.39 51.16
C GLY A 312 -5.73 2.68 50.30
N GLY A 313 -5.98 1.42 49.94
CA GLY A 313 -5.11 0.65 49.05
C GLY A 313 -5.19 1.12 47.61
N GLY A 314 -4.32 2.06 47.20
CA GLY A 314 -4.17 2.47 45.81
C GLY A 314 -3.54 1.34 44.97
N LEU A 315 -4.30 0.78 44.02
CA LEU A 315 -3.74 -0.16 43.05
C LEU A 315 -2.79 0.58 42.11
N SER A 316 -1.49 0.52 42.39
CA SER A 316 -0.45 0.80 41.40
C SER A 316 -0.45 -0.33 40.35
N ARG A 317 -1.42 -0.28 39.43
CA ARG A 317 -1.41 -1.11 38.21
C ARG A 317 -0.22 -0.67 37.36
N SER A 318 0.91 -1.32 37.58
CA SER A 318 2.11 -1.15 36.75
C SER A 318 1.85 -1.73 35.36
N PHE A 319 1.21 -0.91 34.50
CA PHE A 319 1.44 -1.01 33.07
C PHE A 319 2.96 -1.04 32.87
N ARG A 320 3.47 -2.09 32.22
CA ARG A 320 4.88 -2.13 31.82
C ARG A 320 5.02 -1.11 30.70
N GLU A 321 5.45 0.10 31.04
CA GLU A 321 5.73 1.20 30.10
C GLU A 321 6.96 0.87 29.23
N CYS A 322 6.79 -0.15 28.38
CA CYS A 322 7.70 -0.46 27.30
C CYS A 322 7.64 0.66 26.28
N VAL A 323 8.79 1.27 26.05
CA VAL A 323 8.99 2.32 25.04
C VAL A 323 8.67 1.74 23.66
N ASP A 324 9.39 0.68 23.27
CA ASP A 324 9.09 -0.12 22.09
C ASP A 324 8.00 -1.13 22.44
N ARG A 325 6.87 -1.08 21.74
CA ARG A 325 5.68 -1.90 22.03
C ARG A 325 4.81 -2.11 20.80
N ILE A 326 4.02 -3.19 20.82
CA ILE A 326 2.79 -3.26 20.04
C ILE A 326 1.58 -2.96 20.92
N VAL A 327 0.51 -2.50 20.28
CA VAL A 327 -0.82 -2.36 20.88
C VAL A 327 -1.79 -3.28 20.16
N LEU A 328 -2.36 -4.24 20.89
CA LEU A 328 -3.51 -5.04 20.46
C LEU A 328 -4.77 -4.47 21.14
N PRO A 329 -5.69 -3.80 20.41
CA PRO A 329 -6.94 -3.34 20.98
C PRO A 329 -7.78 -4.53 21.45
N CYS A 330 -8.37 -4.43 22.65
CA CYS A 330 -9.27 -5.43 23.20
C CYS A 330 -10.24 -4.82 24.21
N ASP A 331 -11.40 -5.46 24.34
CA ASP A 331 -12.52 -4.94 25.13
C ASP A 331 -12.34 -5.27 26.61
N ASN A 332 -11.95 -4.27 27.39
CA ASN A 332 -11.80 -4.40 28.84
C ASN A 332 -13.13 -4.08 29.57
N GLU A 333 -13.77 -5.12 30.12
CA GLU A 333 -14.91 -5.02 31.06
C GLU A 333 -14.60 -4.18 32.32
N ASP A 334 -13.31 -3.95 32.58
CA ASP A 334 -12.72 -3.24 33.74
C ASP A 334 -13.19 -1.78 33.94
N LEU A 335 -13.93 -1.19 33.00
CA LEU A 335 -14.56 0.13 33.18
C LEU A 335 -15.75 0.13 34.15
N ILE A 336 -16.22 -1.04 34.63
CA ILE A 336 -17.40 -1.14 35.50
C ILE A 336 -17.07 -1.69 36.91
N MET A 337 -16.02 -2.50 37.08
CA MET A 337 -15.79 -3.25 38.33
C MET A 337 -14.51 -2.86 39.08
N LEU A 338 -14.68 -2.18 40.21
CA LEU A 338 -13.63 -1.88 41.19
C LEU A 338 -13.15 -3.15 41.92
N GLY A 339 -12.12 -3.79 41.36
CA GLY A 339 -11.25 -4.72 42.08
C GLY A 339 -11.54 -6.21 41.89
N GLY A 340 -10.87 -6.83 40.93
CA GLY A 340 -10.78 -8.28 40.80
C GLY A 340 -9.65 -8.70 39.86
N ASN A 341 -8.58 -9.30 40.39
CA ASN A 341 -7.61 -10.03 39.56
C ASN A 341 -8.21 -11.39 39.21
N GLY A 342 -9.02 -11.44 38.15
CA GLY A 342 -9.39 -12.68 37.47
C GLY A 342 -8.41 -13.00 36.34
N PRO A 343 -8.19 -14.28 35.98
CA PRO A 343 -7.59 -14.61 34.69
C PRO A 343 -8.54 -14.12 33.58
N GLY A 344 -8.03 -13.32 32.65
CA GLY A 344 -8.84 -12.66 31.60
C GLY A 344 -8.81 -11.13 31.60
N SER A 345 -8.02 -10.46 32.45
CA SER A 345 -7.75 -9.02 32.29
C SER A 345 -6.95 -8.76 31.00
N CYS A 346 -7.55 -8.15 29.99
CA CYS A 346 -6.85 -7.96 28.72
C CYS A 346 -5.81 -6.85 28.81
N ASN A 347 -4.54 -7.22 28.67
CA ASN A 347 -3.45 -6.27 28.52
C ASN A 347 -3.30 -5.88 27.04
N MET A 348 -3.56 -4.63 26.70
CA MET A 348 -3.43 -4.13 25.32
C MET A 348 -1.97 -3.95 24.85
N ILE A 349 -0.99 -3.89 25.76
CA ILE A 349 0.40 -3.50 25.46
C ILE A 349 1.34 -4.71 25.55
N HIS A 350 1.96 -5.11 24.44
CA HIS A 350 2.88 -6.26 24.41
C HIS A 350 4.31 -5.86 24.07
N CYS A 351 5.23 -6.41 24.85
CA CYS A 351 6.69 -6.32 24.75
C CYS A 351 7.29 -7.50 25.52
N GLY A 352 8.51 -7.92 25.17
CA GLY A 352 9.18 -9.09 25.71
C GLY A 352 9.72 -10.04 24.64
N GLU A 353 10.22 -11.17 25.09
CA GLU A 353 10.69 -12.30 24.27
C GLU A 353 9.55 -13.24 23.81
N THR A 354 8.32 -12.99 24.29
CA THR A 354 7.12 -13.80 24.03
C THR A 354 5.87 -12.91 24.06
N LEU A 355 4.86 -13.23 23.24
CA LEU A 355 3.58 -12.50 23.22
C LEU A 355 2.71 -12.77 24.47
N CYS A 356 2.69 -14.03 24.94
CA CYS A 356 1.97 -14.47 26.14
C CYS A 356 2.98 -14.87 27.24
N PRO A 357 3.26 -14.00 28.22
CA PRO A 357 4.32 -14.25 29.20
C PRO A 357 3.94 -15.26 30.31
N ASP A 358 2.65 -15.52 30.52
CA ASP A 358 2.14 -16.31 31.65
C ASP A 358 2.16 -17.84 31.41
N GLY A 359 2.81 -18.30 30.33
CA GLY A 359 2.98 -19.72 30.01
C GLY A 359 1.76 -20.39 29.35
N GLU A 360 0.74 -19.62 29.01
CA GLU A 360 -0.43 -20.11 28.27
C GLU A 360 0.00 -20.66 26.90
N SER A 361 -0.32 -21.94 26.67
CA SER A 361 0.06 -22.70 25.48
C SER A 361 -1.16 -23.47 24.95
N PRO A 362 -1.58 -23.25 23.68
CA PRO A 362 -1.02 -22.31 22.69
C PRO A 362 -1.21 -20.85 23.09
N CYS A 363 -0.21 -20.00 22.80
CA CYS A 363 -0.30 -18.56 22.99
C CYS A 363 -1.23 -17.98 21.92
N ARG A 364 -2.43 -17.57 22.33
CA ARG A 364 -3.53 -17.17 21.44
C ARG A 364 -4.34 -16.05 22.10
N ILE A 365 -4.29 -14.85 21.52
CA ILE A 365 -4.97 -13.66 22.03
C ILE A 365 -6.20 -13.39 21.18
N GLU A 366 -7.40 -13.45 21.77
CA GLU A 366 -8.66 -13.10 21.11
C GLU A 366 -9.10 -11.67 21.45
N SER A 367 -9.68 -10.96 20.49
CA SER A 367 -10.26 -9.62 20.67
C SER A 367 -11.53 -9.46 19.83
N SER A 368 -12.56 -8.83 20.39
CA SER A 368 -13.78 -8.42 19.66
C SER A 368 -13.75 -6.93 19.28
N SER A 369 -12.62 -6.25 19.52
CA SER A 369 -12.51 -4.80 19.36
C SER A 369 -12.37 -4.44 17.89
N ILE A 370 -13.33 -3.64 17.39
CA ILE A 370 -13.41 -3.21 16.00
C ILE A 370 -13.13 -1.70 15.85
N PRO A 371 -12.38 -1.27 14.81
CA PRO A 371 -11.81 -2.07 13.72
C PRO A 371 -10.60 -2.91 14.16
N PHE A 372 -10.40 -4.06 13.51
CA PHE A 372 -9.24 -4.92 13.74
C PHE A 372 -7.94 -4.23 13.30
N THR A 373 -7.12 -3.84 14.27
CA THR A 373 -5.81 -3.20 14.06
C THR A 373 -4.75 -3.71 15.03
N ILE A 374 -3.49 -3.44 14.69
CA ILE A 374 -2.33 -3.56 15.58
C ILE A 374 -1.56 -2.23 15.48
N GLY A 375 -1.41 -1.53 16.59
CA GLY A 375 -0.52 -0.37 16.67
C GLY A 375 0.92 -0.82 16.85
N ILE A 376 1.84 -0.26 16.07
CA ILE A 376 3.29 -0.49 16.15
C ILE A 376 3.94 0.82 16.57
N HIS A 377 4.61 0.85 17.73
CA HIS A 377 5.32 2.03 18.23
C HIS A 377 6.75 1.63 18.65
N PHE A 378 7.74 2.00 17.84
CA PHE A 378 9.17 1.81 18.11
C PHE A 378 9.88 3.17 18.08
N GLU A 379 10.40 3.63 19.21
CA GLU A 379 10.96 4.98 19.34
C GLU A 379 12.48 4.98 19.09
N GLY A 380 13.01 6.04 18.47
CA GLY A 380 14.44 6.24 18.20
C GLY A 380 15.32 6.33 19.46
N ASN A 381 15.65 5.19 20.05
CA ASN A 381 16.41 5.10 21.28
C ASN A 381 17.93 5.15 21.03
N ALA A 382 18.65 5.94 21.85
CA ALA A 382 20.10 6.12 21.74
C ALA A 382 20.91 4.82 21.96
N ARG A 383 20.29 3.79 22.53
CA ARG A 383 20.80 2.43 22.62
C ARG A 383 19.64 1.44 22.84
N GLU A 384 19.35 0.65 21.82
CA GLU A 384 18.48 -0.52 21.88
C GLU A 384 19.18 -1.73 22.53
N ALA A 385 18.36 -2.74 22.85
CA ALA A 385 18.76 -4.13 23.12
C ALA A 385 19.58 -4.76 21.96
N PRO A 386 20.24 -5.94 22.15
CA PRO A 386 20.91 -6.67 21.07
C PRO A 386 19.91 -7.21 20.02
N ALA A 387 20.40 -7.64 18.85
CA ALA A 387 19.56 -7.86 17.67
C ALA A 387 18.67 -9.10 17.78
N ASP A 388 19.17 -10.11 18.48
CA ASP A 388 18.47 -11.31 18.89
C ASP A 388 17.29 -11.04 19.86
N GLU A 389 17.28 -9.93 20.60
CA GLU A 389 16.17 -9.52 21.48
C GLU A 389 15.17 -8.56 20.78
N ASN A 390 15.53 -7.99 19.63
CA ASN A 390 14.77 -6.94 18.92
C ASN A 390 14.41 -7.35 17.47
N LEU A 391 13.91 -8.58 17.30
CA LEU A 391 13.47 -9.11 16.00
C LEU A 391 12.24 -8.38 15.42
N GLY A 392 11.39 -7.86 16.30
CA GLY A 392 10.04 -7.38 15.95
C GLY A 392 8.99 -8.46 16.16
N MET A 393 8.00 -8.49 15.27
CA MET A 393 6.81 -9.34 15.38
C MET A 393 6.47 -10.00 14.04
N CYS A 394 6.09 -11.27 14.09
CA CYS A 394 5.27 -11.97 13.10
C CYS A 394 4.14 -12.68 13.84
N LEU A 395 2.89 -12.39 13.48
CA LEU A 395 1.69 -13.06 13.97
C LEU A 395 0.89 -13.67 12.81
N LEU A 396 0.33 -14.85 13.06
CA LEU A 396 -0.84 -15.33 12.35
C LEU A 396 -2.07 -14.62 12.92
N TYR A 397 -2.98 -14.18 12.06
CA TYR A 397 -4.30 -13.72 12.47
C TYR A 397 -5.38 -14.62 11.87
N GLU A 398 -6.45 -14.87 12.63
CA GLU A 398 -7.66 -15.55 12.16
C GLU A 398 -8.90 -14.84 12.70
N GLN A 399 -9.77 -14.39 11.80
CA GLN A 399 -11.06 -13.80 12.12
C GLN A 399 -12.06 -14.90 12.45
N LEU A 400 -12.82 -14.69 13.53
CA LEU A 400 -13.78 -15.64 14.08
C LEU A 400 -15.21 -15.16 13.80
N PRO A 401 -16.14 -16.10 13.53
CA PRO A 401 -17.51 -15.75 13.22
C PRO A 401 -18.23 -15.09 14.39
N CYS A 402 -19.27 -14.31 14.08
CA CYS A 402 -20.24 -13.84 15.06
C CYS A 402 -20.99 -15.05 15.67
N ASN A 403 -20.98 -15.14 17.00
CA ASN A 403 -21.72 -16.15 17.79
C ASN A 403 -23.19 -15.75 18.01
#